data_AF-R5YHA3-F1
#
_entry.id   AF-R5YHA3-F1
#
_cell.length_a   1.000
_cell.length_b   1.000
_cell.length_c   1.000
_cell.angle_alpha   90.00
_cell.angle_beta   90.00
_cell.angle_gamma   90.00
#
_symmetry.space_group_name_H-M   'P 1'
#
loop_
_entity.id
_entity.type
_entity.pdbx_description
1 polymer ?
#
loop_
_entity_poly.entity_id
_entity_poly.type
_entity_poly.pdbx_seq_one_letter_code
_entity_poly.pdbx_strand_id
1 'polypeptide(L)'
;MAIRRACQDEIKNQNRRLLKLVCIALHEEYGFGRERLYKLVEKIAEISNSRMDDPVYWQHNDKFLTETLKMAWDIENYEEMGE
;
A
#
# COMPACT_ATOMS: atom_id res chain seq x y z
N MET A 1 -14.82 -19.73 -12.22
CA MET A 1 -15.17 -18.95 -11.01
C MET A 1 -14.32 -19.33 -9.79
N ALA A 2 -14.07 -20.61 -9.49
CA ALA A 2 -13.25 -21.02 -8.34
C ALA A 2 -11.78 -20.50 -8.38
N ILE A 3 -11.14 -20.54 -9.55
CA ILE A 3 -9.76 -20.07 -9.74
C ILE A 3 -9.63 -18.56 -9.48
N ARG A 4 -10.57 -17.74 -9.99
CA ARG A 4 -10.59 -16.29 -9.76
C ARG A 4 -10.71 -15.95 -8.27
N ARG A 5 -11.56 -16.69 -7.53
CA ARG A 5 -11.73 -16.50 -6.09
C ARG A 5 -10.49 -16.91 -5.30
N ALA A 6 -9.86 -18.03 -5.64
CA ALA A 6 -8.63 -18.48 -5.01
C ALA A 6 -7.48 -17.47 -5.20
N CYS A 7 -7.34 -16.91 -6.40
CA CYS A 7 -6.36 -15.86 -6.70
C CYS A 7 -6.63 -14.58 -5.87
N GLN A 8 -7.88 -14.12 -5.78
CA GLN A 8 -8.25 -12.96 -4.96
C GLN A 8 -7.97 -13.19 -3.47
N ASP A 9 -8.26 -14.39 -2.96
CA ASP A 9 -7.99 -14.75 -1.57
C ASP A 9 -6.48 -14.81 -1.28
N GLU A 10 -5.68 -15.26 -2.25
CA GLU A 10 -4.22 -15.27 -2.14
C GLU A 10 -3.64 -13.86 -2.08
N ILE A 11 -4.03 -12.96 -2.99
CA ILE A 11 -3.62 -11.56 -3.01
C ILE A 11 -3.99 -10.88 -1.68
N LYS A 12 -5.21 -11.09 -1.21
CA LYS A 12 -5.68 -10.55 0.08
C LYS A 12 -4.82 -11.05 1.25
N ASN A 13 -4.47 -12.33 1.24
CA ASN A 13 -3.63 -12.92 2.29
C ASN A 13 -2.20 -12.38 2.24
N GLN A 14 -1.63 -12.20 1.05
CA GLN A 14 -0.31 -11.60 0.87
C GLN A 14 -0.28 -10.15 1.37
N ASN A 15 -1.25 -9.32 0.97
CA ASN A 15 -1.36 -7.93 1.44
C ASN A 15 -1.52 -7.85 2.97
N ARG A 16 -2.32 -8.75 3.56
CA ARG A 16 -2.47 -8.82 5.02
C ARG A 16 -1.17 -9.22 5.73
N ARG A 17 -0.37 -10.11 5.14
CA ARG A 17 0.94 -10.49 5.69
C ARG A 17 1.92 -9.32 5.58
N LEU A 18 1.95 -8.61 4.46
CA LEU A 18 2.79 -7.43 4.28
C LEU A 18 2.46 -6.34 5.30
N LEU A 19 1.18 -6.01 5.50
CA LEU A 19 0.76 -5.01 6.49
C LEU A 19 1.21 -5.37 7.91
N LYS A 20 1.14 -6.66 8.28
CA LYS A 20 1.65 -7.13 9.58
C LYS A 20 3.15 -6.92 9.72
N LEU A 21 3.92 -7.21 8.67
CA LEU A 21 5.37 -7.02 8.67
C LEU A 21 5.73 -5.54 8.80
N VAL A 22 5.01 -4.65 8.12
CA VAL A 22 5.17 -3.19 8.27
C VAL A 22 4.91 -2.77 9.72
N CYS A 23 3.85 -3.26 10.36
CA CYS A 23 3.59 -2.94 11.77
C CYS A 23 4.70 -3.43 12.71
N ILE A 24 5.24 -4.63 12.47
CA ILE A 24 6.36 -5.17 13.26
C ILE A 24 7.61 -4.33 13.05
N ALA A 25 8.00 -4.06 11.81
CA ALA A 25 9.17 -3.23 11.50
C ALA A 25 9.06 -1.83 12.10
N LEU A 26 7.88 -1.19 12.03
CA LEU A 26 7.68 0.13 12.64
C LEU A 26 7.75 0.10 14.17
N HIS A 27 7.34 -1.01 14.79
CA HIS A 27 7.51 -1.20 16.22
C HIS A 27 8.98 -1.36 16.60
N GLU A 28 9.70 -2.22 15.89
CA GLU A 28 11.10 -2.56 16.20
C GLU A 28 12.05 -1.40 15.91
N GLU A 29 11.91 -0.72 14.77
CA GLU A 29 12.83 0.35 14.34
C GLU A 29 12.51 1.71 14.97
N TYR A 30 11.23 2.01 15.22
CA TYR A 30 10.79 3.34 15.64
C TYR A 30 9.99 3.37 16.93
N GLY A 31 9.79 2.22 17.59
CA GLY A 31 9.08 2.13 18.87
C GLY A 31 7.58 2.42 18.77
N PHE A 32 6.97 2.25 17.59
CA PHE A 32 5.54 2.55 17.42
C PHE A 32 4.69 1.66 18.33
N GLY A 33 3.96 2.28 19.26
CA GLY A 33 3.00 1.60 20.12
C GLY A 33 1.67 1.33 19.41
N ARG A 34 0.83 0.54 20.08
CA ARG A 34 -0.49 0.09 19.60
C ARG A 34 -1.30 1.19 18.89
N GLU A 35 -1.50 2.34 19.53
CA GLU A 35 -2.35 3.41 18.98
C GLU A 35 -1.83 3.98 17.66
N ARG A 36 -0.51 4.16 17.53
CA ARG A 36 0.11 4.66 16.29
C ARG A 36 -0.04 3.65 15.16
N LEU A 37 0.12 2.36 15.48
CA LEU A 37 -0.07 1.28 14.52
C LEU A 37 -1.54 1.16 14.08
N TYR A 38 -2.50 1.28 14.99
CA TYR A 38 -3.93 1.31 14.62
C TYR A 38 -4.26 2.49 13.70
N LYS A 39 -3.75 3.70 14.02
CA LYS A 39 -3.93 4.88 13.16
C LYS A 39 -3.34 4.67 11.76
N LEU A 40 -2.18 4.02 11.65
CA LEU A 40 -1.60 3.67 10.36
C LEU A 40 -2.52 2.71 9.58
N VAL A 41 -3.00 1.65 10.21
CA VAL A 41 -3.89 0.65 9.58
C VAL A 41 -5.21 1.30 9.14
N GLU A 42 -5.81 2.15 9.97
CA GLU A 42 -7.00 2.91 9.62
C GLU A 42 -6.75 3.82 8.42
N LYS A 43 -5.61 4.52 8.39
CA LYS A 43 -5.28 5.42 7.28
C LYS A 43 -5.09 4.65 5.97
N ILE A 44 -4.41 3.51 6.00
CA ILE A 44 -4.26 2.64 4.83
C ILE A 44 -5.64 2.17 4.35
N ALA A 45 -6.52 1.74 5.24
CA ALA A 45 -7.87 1.32 4.88
C ALA A 45 -8.71 2.45 4.25
N GLU A 46 -8.60 3.68 4.76
CA GLU A 46 -9.25 4.87 4.19
C GLU A 46 -8.77 5.13 2.75
N ILE A 47 -7.45 5.09 2.53
CA ILE A 47 -6.84 5.30 1.20
C ILE A 47 -7.28 4.19 0.24
N SER A 48 -7.19 2.93 0.66
CA SER A 48 -7.56 1.78 -0.16
C SER A 48 -9.03 1.81 -0.58
N ASN A 49 -9.93 2.36 0.21
CA ASN A 49 -11.35 2.41 -0.15
C ASN A 49 -11.71 3.58 -1.08
N SER A 50 -10.84 4.58 -1.23
CA SER A 50 -11.21 5.85 -1.88
C SER A 50 -10.42 6.19 -3.15
N ARG A 51 -9.21 5.65 -3.33
CA ARG A 51 -8.29 6.13 -4.39
C ARG A 51 -7.47 5.03 -5.07
N MET A 52 -7.79 3.76 -4.86
CA MET A 52 -7.04 2.64 -5.47
C MET A 52 -7.01 2.72 -6.99
N ASP A 53 -8.10 3.15 -7.61
CA ASP A 53 -8.26 3.19 -9.06
C ASP A 53 -8.03 4.62 -9.63
N ASP A 54 -7.36 5.52 -8.90
CA ASP A 54 -7.07 6.89 -9.33
C ASP A 54 -5.60 6.99 -9.82
N PRO A 55 -5.33 7.02 -11.14
CA PRO A 55 -3.98 7.07 -11.67
C PRO A 55 -3.24 8.35 -11.30
N VAL A 56 -3.95 9.48 -11.15
CA VAL A 56 -3.34 10.77 -10.77
C VAL A 56 -2.86 10.70 -9.33
N TYR A 57 -3.62 10.05 -8.45
CA TYR A 57 -3.23 9.82 -7.07
C TYR A 57 -1.94 9.00 -6.96
N TRP A 58 -1.84 7.90 -7.72
CA TRP A 58 -0.64 7.05 -7.69
C TRP A 58 0.57 7.73 -8.33
N GLN A 59 0.39 8.43 -9.46
CA GLN A 59 1.46 9.23 -10.06
C GLN A 59 2.02 10.27 -9.06
N HIS A 60 1.14 10.90 -8.28
CA HIS A 60 1.56 11.84 -7.24
C HIS A 60 2.36 11.15 -6.13
N ASN A 61 1.94 9.95 -5.69
CA ASN A 61 2.66 9.18 -4.68
C ASN A 61 4.04 8.76 -5.17
N ASP A 62 4.16 8.22 -6.38
CA ASP A 62 5.46 7.82 -6.95
C ASP A 62 6.40 9.00 -7.07
N LYS A 63 5.88 10.14 -7.56
CA LYS A 63 6.66 11.38 -7.61
C LYS A 63 7.14 11.80 -6.23
N PHE A 64 6.29 11.72 -5.22
CA PHE A 64 6.68 12.05 -3.85
C PHE A 64 7.76 11.10 -3.31
N LEU A 65 7.59 9.78 -3.48
CA LEU A 65 8.54 8.77 -3.01
C LEU A 65 9.90 8.90 -3.72
N THR A 66 9.91 9.06 -5.04
CA THR A 66 11.13 9.07 -5.86
C THR A 66 11.80 10.44 -5.93
N GLU A 67 11.03 11.52 -6.12
CA GLU A 67 11.61 12.85 -6.27
C GLU A 67 11.79 13.58 -4.95
N THR A 68 10.92 13.38 -3.95
CA THR A 68 11.02 14.09 -2.66
C THR A 68 11.77 13.27 -1.63
N LEU A 69 11.35 12.02 -1.40
CA LEU A 69 12.00 11.14 -0.43
C LEU A 69 13.25 10.44 -1.00
N LYS A 70 13.51 10.58 -2.30
CA LYS A 70 14.67 9.99 -3.00
C LYS A 70 14.78 8.48 -2.82
N MET A 71 13.64 7.80 -2.72
CA MET A 71 13.59 6.34 -2.65
C MET A 71 13.81 5.75 -4.05
N ALA A 72 14.61 4.69 -4.13
CA ALA A 72 14.90 3.98 -5.39
C ALA A 72 13.77 2.99 -5.73
N TRP A 73 12.61 3.51 -6.11
CA TRP A 73 11.44 2.73 -6.50
C TRP A 73 11.21 2.88 -8.00
N ASP A 74 10.76 1.81 -8.65
CA ASP A 74 10.32 1.85 -10.04
C ASP A 74 8.97 2.58 -10.10
N ILE A 75 8.85 3.51 -11.06
CA ILE A 75 7.60 4.27 -11.27
C ILE A 75 6.65 3.38 -12.08
N GLU A 76 5.39 3.28 -11.64
CA GLU A 76 4.39 2.50 -12.37
C GLU A 76 4.04 3.14 -13.74
N ASN A 77 3.65 2.31 -14.71
CA ASN A 77 3.17 2.83 -16.00
C ASN A 77 1.71 3.27 -15.90
N TYR A 78 1.51 4.56 -15.62
CA TYR A 78 0.17 5.14 -15.46
C TYR A 78 -0.62 5.31 -16.77
N GLU A 79 0.02 5.19 -17.94
CA GLU A 79 -0.67 5.22 -19.24
C GLU A 79 -1.50 3.94 -19.47
N GLU A 80 -1.10 2.81 -18.87
CA GLU A 80 -1.82 1.52 -18.95
C GLU A 80 -2.97 1.41 -17.92
N MET A 81 -3.03 2.29 -16.92
CA MET A 81 -4.10 2.30 -15.90
C MET A 81 -5.33 3.12 -16.30
N GLY A 82 -5.28 3.83 -17.44
CA GLY A 82 -6.34 4.68 -17.96
C GLY A 82 -7.23 4.06 -19.05
N GLU A 83 -7.00 2.80 -19.45
CA GLU A 83 -7.80 2.04 -20.43
C GLU A 83 -8.73 1.00 -19.78
#